data_AF-A0A960VME1-F1
#
_entry.id   AF-A0A960VME1-F1
#
_cell.length_a   1.000
_cell.length_b   1.000
_cell.length_c   1.000
_cell.angle_alpha   90.00
_cell.angle_beta   90.00
_cell.angle_gamma   90.00
#
_symmetry.space_group_name_H-M   'P 1'
#
loop_
_entity.id
_entity.type
_entity.pdbx_description
1 polymer ?
#
loop_
_entity_poly.entity_id
_entity_poly.type
_entity_poly.pdbx_seq_one_letter_code
_entity_poly.pdbx_strand_id
1 'polypeptide(L)'
;MTTTPRLPSVLLIVACCSALFTAAATAAAVVELPADPPARRSVALVEQWRLGAEDEDVLLGVITGAVRDPAGRTYLVDRQLSQVLVIAADGTYETTLGREGDGPGELRNPHELVLLPDDAVGVVHGFPGRIIGIDTHGDPAGNVTFGGGAEQGGFVILRRCIRVGDRYVADAGRMVFDQENGDMDRTMSLAVYDLAGNETALIAAKSARSNFNDPVYDERAEFSGFAAWAAGPDGRVYTAPERDAWVIRVCGPDGAELATWRRPFTPRRRTAAEKDDVGSGFNVRANGRDLEVDNRILDTDPAIMNLTAGPDGRLYVTDAHDTRAHLPAGTAARYDVLAPDGALVEELTLTFPGFDGTRDALLFLDGEHFVVIRNFEGATAAMERAPGEESAEDGQEAAPLEVVCVKMGG
;
A
#
# COMPACT_ATOMS: atom_id res chain seq x y z
N MET A 1 -42.70 -82.17 -19.51
CA MET A 1 -41.72 -81.78 -18.47
C MET A 1 -40.69 -80.88 -19.12
N THR A 2 -40.86 -79.58 -18.88
CA THR A 2 -40.15 -78.46 -19.49
C THR A 2 -38.85 -78.18 -18.73
N THR A 3 -37.70 -78.37 -19.38
CA THR A 3 -36.37 -77.99 -18.90
C THR A 3 -35.92 -76.72 -19.63
N THR A 4 -35.88 -75.62 -18.90
CA THR A 4 -35.35 -74.32 -19.31
C THR A 4 -33.81 -74.35 -19.41
N PRO A 5 -33.21 -73.85 -20.51
CA PRO A 5 -31.77 -73.63 -20.58
C PRO A 5 -31.37 -72.27 -19.99
N ARG A 6 -30.26 -72.25 -19.24
CA ARG A 6 -29.63 -71.07 -18.64
C ARG A 6 -28.96 -70.21 -19.72
N LEU A 7 -29.22 -68.89 -19.72
CA LEU A 7 -28.46 -67.90 -20.50
C LEU A 7 -27.11 -67.59 -19.82
N PRO A 8 -26.03 -67.30 -20.59
CA PRO A 8 -24.76 -66.88 -20.03
C PRO A 8 -24.73 -65.38 -19.73
N SER A 9 -24.19 -65.03 -18.57
CA SER A 9 -23.98 -63.65 -18.11
C SER A 9 -22.95 -62.93 -18.99
N VAL A 10 -23.38 -61.86 -19.66
CA VAL A 10 -22.49 -60.93 -20.39
C VAL A 10 -21.99 -59.88 -19.39
N LEU A 11 -20.68 -59.90 -19.13
CA LEU A 11 -19.97 -58.92 -18.31
C LEU A 11 -19.80 -57.63 -19.14
N LEU A 12 -20.52 -56.58 -18.79
CA LEU A 12 -20.42 -55.25 -19.40
C LEU A 12 -19.19 -54.53 -18.82
N ILE A 13 -18.08 -54.51 -19.56
CA ILE A 13 -16.91 -53.68 -19.23
C ILE A 13 -17.24 -52.24 -19.64
N VAL A 14 -17.60 -51.40 -18.66
CA VAL A 14 -17.71 -49.96 -18.85
C VAL A 14 -16.29 -49.39 -18.90
N ALA A 15 -15.82 -49.06 -20.09
CA ALA A 15 -14.60 -48.31 -20.28
C ALA A 15 -14.83 -46.86 -19.85
N CYS A 16 -14.45 -46.51 -18.61
CA CYS A 16 -14.32 -45.12 -18.19
C CYS A 16 -13.16 -44.50 -18.96
N CYS A 17 -13.46 -43.79 -20.05
CA CYS A 17 -12.54 -42.86 -20.68
C CYS A 17 -12.34 -41.66 -19.75
N SER A 18 -11.33 -41.72 -18.89
CA SER A 18 -10.82 -40.58 -18.16
C SER A 18 -10.23 -39.60 -19.17
N ALA A 19 -11.01 -38.60 -19.59
CA ALA A 19 -10.47 -37.47 -20.34
C ALA A 19 -9.53 -36.69 -19.43
N LEU A 20 -8.23 -36.98 -19.52
CA LEU A 20 -7.17 -36.14 -18.98
C LEU A 20 -7.22 -34.81 -19.76
N PHE A 21 -7.96 -33.84 -19.26
CA PHE A 21 -7.76 -32.44 -19.63
C PHE A 21 -6.38 -32.04 -19.11
N THR A 22 -5.39 -32.12 -19.99
CA THR A 22 -4.13 -31.41 -19.81
C THR A 22 -4.47 -29.93 -20.01
N ALA A 23 -4.70 -29.22 -18.90
CA ALA A 23 -4.65 -27.76 -18.93
C ALA A 23 -3.24 -27.38 -19.40
N ALA A 24 -3.12 -27.01 -20.67
CA ALA A 24 -1.89 -26.40 -21.15
C ALA A 24 -1.73 -25.11 -20.35
N ALA A 25 -0.74 -25.06 -19.46
CA ALA A 25 -0.35 -23.82 -18.81
C ALA A 25 0.05 -22.85 -19.92
N THR A 26 -0.84 -21.92 -20.25
CA THR A 26 -0.48 -20.77 -21.09
C THR A 26 0.60 -20.02 -20.35
N ALA A 27 1.79 -19.95 -20.93
CA ALA A 27 2.88 -19.14 -20.39
C ALA A 27 2.41 -17.70 -20.20
N ALA A 28 2.84 -17.06 -19.10
CA ALA A 28 2.53 -15.67 -18.82
C ALA A 28 2.92 -14.78 -20.03
N ALA A 29 2.02 -13.87 -20.41
CA ALA A 29 2.26 -13.00 -21.56
C ALA A 29 3.36 -11.97 -21.23
N VAL A 30 4.27 -11.71 -22.17
CA VAL A 30 5.23 -10.60 -22.05
C VAL A 30 4.73 -9.44 -22.90
N VAL A 31 4.54 -8.28 -22.28
CA VAL A 31 4.12 -7.04 -22.95
C VAL A 31 5.30 -6.06 -22.91
N GLU A 32 5.75 -5.62 -24.09
CA GLU A 32 6.79 -4.62 -24.24
C GLU A 32 6.15 -3.27 -24.54
N LEU A 33 6.38 -2.30 -23.66
CA LEU A 33 5.80 -0.97 -23.70
C LEU A 33 6.78 0.01 -24.38
N PRO A 34 6.27 1.04 -25.08
CA PRO A 34 7.14 2.04 -25.68
C PRO A 34 7.90 2.83 -24.61
N ALA A 35 9.12 3.26 -24.93
CA ALA A 35 9.91 4.11 -24.04
C ALA A 35 9.23 5.47 -23.80
N ASP A 36 8.61 6.05 -24.83
CA ASP A 36 7.86 7.30 -24.73
C ASP A 36 6.36 7.03 -24.61
N PRO A 37 5.63 7.77 -23.76
CA PRO A 37 4.18 7.65 -23.66
C PRO A 37 3.54 8.13 -24.98
N PRO A 38 2.51 7.44 -25.49
CA PRO A 38 1.88 7.81 -26.76
C PRO A 38 1.07 9.11 -26.68
N ALA A 39 0.68 9.53 -25.48
CA ALA A 39 0.04 10.81 -25.20
C ALA A 39 0.55 11.38 -23.88
N ARG A 40 0.51 12.71 -23.74
CA ARG A 40 0.78 13.42 -22.49
C ARG A 40 -0.37 14.34 -22.20
N ARG A 41 -0.88 14.32 -20.97
CA ARG A 41 -2.00 15.16 -20.55
C ARG A 41 -1.67 15.83 -19.23
N SER A 42 -1.97 17.11 -19.13
CA SER A 42 -1.86 17.88 -17.89
C SER A 42 -3.26 18.29 -17.44
N VAL A 43 -3.58 18.04 -16.17
CA VAL A 43 -4.89 18.33 -15.59
C VAL A 43 -4.74 19.13 -14.30
N ALA A 44 -5.48 20.24 -14.22
CA ALA A 44 -5.60 20.99 -12.98
C ALA A 44 -6.58 20.29 -12.03
N LEU A 45 -6.15 20.09 -10.80
CA LEU A 45 -7.00 19.62 -9.71
C LEU A 45 -7.87 20.77 -9.20
N VAL A 46 -9.16 20.50 -9.04
CA VAL A 46 -10.18 21.44 -8.60
C VAL A 46 -10.62 21.05 -7.19
N GLU A 47 -10.46 21.99 -6.26
CA GLU A 47 -10.93 21.85 -4.88
C GLU A 47 -12.43 21.57 -4.82
N GLN A 48 -12.80 20.57 -4.02
CA GLN A 48 -14.19 20.21 -3.73
C GLN A 48 -14.57 20.71 -2.34
N TRP A 49 -13.70 20.46 -1.35
CA TRP A 49 -13.85 20.91 0.03
C TRP A 49 -12.49 20.91 0.73
N ARG A 50 -12.44 21.57 1.89
CA ARG A 50 -11.25 21.74 2.70
C ARG A 50 -11.58 21.55 4.18
N LEU A 51 -10.59 21.10 4.94
CA LEU A 51 -10.58 21.04 6.39
C LEU A 51 -9.28 21.60 6.98
N GLY A 52 -9.34 22.13 8.19
CA GLY A 52 -8.18 22.60 8.97
C GLY A 52 -7.66 23.99 8.60
N ALA A 53 -8.39 24.74 7.78
CA ALA A 53 -8.11 26.15 7.56
C ALA A 53 -8.44 26.99 8.82
N GLU A 54 -7.97 28.25 8.87
CA GLU A 54 -8.33 29.18 9.94
C GLU A 54 -9.87 29.25 10.11
N ASP A 55 -10.34 29.14 11.36
CA ASP A 55 -11.76 29.17 11.80
C ASP A 55 -12.60 27.87 11.73
N GLU A 56 -12.00 26.68 11.66
CA GLU A 56 -12.74 25.40 11.75
C GLU A 56 -12.73 24.73 13.13
N ASP A 57 -13.86 24.13 13.52
CA ASP A 57 -14.04 23.35 14.76
C ASP A 57 -13.33 21.97 14.74
N VAL A 58 -12.67 21.61 13.63
CA VAL A 58 -12.03 20.31 13.43
C VAL A 58 -10.53 20.40 13.71
N LEU A 59 -10.09 19.74 14.79
CA LEU A 59 -8.67 19.62 15.10
C LEU A 59 -8.02 18.50 14.27
N LEU A 60 -6.96 18.84 13.54
CA LEU A 60 -6.15 17.90 12.76
C LEU A 60 -4.75 17.74 13.39
N GLY A 61 -4.33 16.50 13.58
CA GLY A 61 -2.97 16.09 13.89
C GLY A 61 -2.18 15.80 12.60
N VAL A 62 -1.82 14.52 12.39
CA VAL A 62 -1.10 14.09 11.18
C VAL A 62 -1.96 13.10 10.40
N ILE A 63 -2.53 13.58 9.30
CA ILE A 63 -3.30 12.72 8.39
C ILE A 63 -2.33 11.92 7.53
N THR A 64 -2.42 10.58 7.60
CA THR A 64 -1.46 9.68 6.92
C THR A 64 -2.09 8.81 5.84
N GLY A 65 -3.42 8.73 5.82
CA GLY A 65 -4.15 7.91 4.84
C GLY A 65 -5.57 8.39 4.65
N ALA A 66 -6.14 8.02 3.50
CA ALA A 66 -7.50 8.32 3.15
C ALA A 66 -8.10 7.21 2.29
N VAL A 67 -9.39 6.93 2.47
CA VAL A 67 -10.19 6.08 1.57
C VAL A 67 -11.54 6.72 1.29
N ARG A 68 -12.11 6.43 0.13
CA ARG A 68 -13.40 6.98 -0.29
C ARG A 68 -14.39 5.87 -0.60
N ASP A 69 -15.57 5.94 0.00
CA ASP A 69 -16.61 4.94 -0.20
C ASP A 69 -17.43 5.20 -1.49
N PRO A 70 -18.26 4.24 -1.94
CA PRO A 70 -19.10 4.42 -3.12
C PRO A 70 -20.15 5.53 -3.00
N ALA A 71 -20.50 5.97 -1.78
CA ALA A 71 -21.39 7.11 -1.55
C ALA A 71 -20.65 8.45 -1.66
N GLY A 72 -19.33 8.42 -1.79
CA GLY A 72 -18.46 9.58 -1.92
C GLY A 72 -17.96 10.14 -0.60
N ARG A 73 -18.27 9.48 0.54
CA ARG A 73 -17.72 9.85 1.85
C ARG A 73 -16.23 9.55 1.88
N THR A 74 -15.47 10.46 2.47
CA THR A 74 -14.02 10.33 2.62
C THR A 74 -13.69 10.08 4.08
N TYR A 75 -12.93 9.02 4.33
CA TYR A 75 -12.42 8.67 5.65
C TYR A 75 -10.95 9.07 5.69
N LEU A 76 -10.54 9.79 6.73
CA LEU A 76 -9.17 10.26 6.93
C LEU A 76 -8.63 9.66 8.23
N VAL A 77 -7.44 9.05 8.19
CA VAL A 77 -6.81 8.55 9.41
C VAL A 77 -5.82 9.56 9.96
N ASP A 78 -6.12 10.03 11.17
CA ASP A 78 -5.23 10.87 11.95
C ASP A 78 -4.37 9.98 12.85
N ARG A 79 -3.10 9.87 12.48
CA ARG A 79 -2.12 9.04 13.19
C ARG A 79 -1.79 9.60 14.55
N GLN A 80 -1.67 10.93 14.65
CA GLN A 80 -1.25 11.60 15.87
C GLN A 80 -2.37 11.59 16.92
N LEU A 81 -3.61 11.79 16.48
CA LEU A 81 -4.77 11.79 17.38
C LEU A 81 -5.42 10.40 17.53
N SER A 82 -4.91 9.38 16.83
CA SER A 82 -5.41 8.00 16.89
C SER A 82 -6.92 7.90 16.65
N GLN A 83 -7.38 8.53 15.57
CA GLN A 83 -8.80 8.64 15.23
C GLN A 83 -9.02 8.61 13.71
N VAL A 84 -10.26 8.38 13.28
CA VAL A 84 -10.68 8.43 11.88
C VAL A 84 -11.77 9.48 11.71
N LEU A 85 -11.53 10.48 10.87
CA LEU A 85 -12.54 11.50 10.54
C LEU A 85 -13.39 11.02 9.36
N VAL A 86 -14.70 11.24 9.44
CA VAL A 86 -15.67 10.88 8.38
C VAL A 86 -16.24 12.16 7.79
N ILE A 87 -16.00 12.36 6.49
CA ILE A 87 -16.37 13.57 5.76
C ILE A 87 -17.35 13.20 4.66
N ALA A 88 -18.50 13.87 4.64
CA ALA A 88 -19.52 13.70 3.61
C ALA A 88 -18.97 14.08 2.23
N ALA A 89 -19.66 13.64 1.18
CA ALA A 89 -19.27 13.95 -0.20
C ALA A 89 -19.23 15.45 -0.52
N ASP A 90 -20.00 16.27 0.22
CA ASP A 90 -20.04 17.73 0.08
C ASP A 90 -19.02 18.48 0.97
N GLY A 91 -18.21 17.74 1.75
CA GLY A 91 -17.22 18.32 2.67
C GLY A 91 -17.71 18.50 4.10
N THR A 92 -18.96 18.19 4.41
CA THR A 92 -19.47 18.27 5.78
C THR A 92 -18.76 17.25 6.67
N TYR A 93 -18.14 17.69 7.76
CA TYR A 93 -17.66 16.79 8.82
C TYR A 93 -18.85 16.10 9.49
N GLU A 94 -18.92 14.78 9.40
CA GLU A 94 -20.04 13.99 9.95
C GLU A 94 -19.74 13.54 11.38
N THR A 95 -18.59 12.91 11.59
CA THR A 95 -18.21 12.33 12.89
C THR A 95 -16.72 11.97 12.93
N THR A 96 -16.27 11.59 14.13
CA THR A 96 -14.97 10.96 14.38
C THR A 96 -15.20 9.56 14.96
N LEU A 97 -14.44 8.60 14.45
CA LEU A 97 -14.46 7.20 14.86
C LEU A 97 -13.14 6.84 15.57
N GLY A 98 -13.24 5.95 16.55
CA GLY A 98 -12.10 5.48 17.32
C GLY A 98 -11.56 6.52 18.31
N ARG A 99 -10.61 6.05 19.12
CA ARG A 99 -9.85 6.85 20.09
C ARG A 99 -8.56 6.12 20.44
N GLU A 100 -7.61 6.82 21.04
CA GLU A 100 -6.38 6.18 21.51
C GLU A 100 -6.66 5.05 22.51
N GLY A 101 -6.06 3.87 22.28
CA GLY A 101 -6.13 2.75 23.22
C GLY A 101 -5.82 1.38 22.60
N ASP A 102 -6.19 0.32 23.32
CA ASP A 102 -5.98 -1.09 22.96
C ASP A 102 -7.25 -1.94 22.96
N GLY A 103 -8.35 -1.37 23.44
CA GLY A 103 -9.65 -2.03 23.50
C GLY A 103 -10.30 -2.21 22.12
N PRO A 104 -11.45 -2.89 22.07
CA PRO A 104 -12.23 -3.01 20.84
C PRO A 104 -12.56 -1.63 20.24
N GLY A 105 -12.23 -1.43 18.96
CA GLY A 105 -12.43 -0.15 18.26
C GLY A 105 -11.47 0.97 18.65
N GLU A 106 -10.55 0.74 19.59
CA GLU A 106 -9.51 1.69 19.96
C GLU A 106 -8.28 1.54 19.06
N LEU A 107 -7.60 2.64 18.81
CA LEU A 107 -6.53 2.75 17.83
C LEU A 107 -5.23 3.13 18.52
N ARG A 108 -4.10 2.62 18.00
CA ARG A 108 -2.80 3.14 18.36
C ARG A 108 -1.91 3.22 17.13
N ASN A 109 -1.36 4.40 16.91
CA ASN A 109 -0.47 4.68 15.79
C ASN A 109 -1.05 4.25 14.42
N PRO A 110 -2.32 4.57 14.12
CA PRO A 110 -2.96 4.12 12.89
C PRO A 110 -2.37 4.86 11.68
N HIS A 111 -2.14 4.16 10.57
CA HIS A 111 -1.49 4.77 9.40
C HIS A 111 -2.17 4.50 8.05
N GLU A 112 -3.13 3.58 8.00
CA GLU A 112 -3.82 3.22 6.76
C GLU A 112 -5.25 2.75 7.03
N LEU A 113 -6.12 2.96 6.04
CA LEU A 113 -7.55 2.63 6.07
C LEU A 113 -7.91 1.63 4.98
N VAL A 114 -8.89 0.78 5.28
CA VAL A 114 -9.46 -0.20 4.35
C VAL A 114 -10.98 -0.15 4.49
N LEU A 115 -11.72 -0.06 3.39
CA LEU A 115 -13.18 -0.20 3.46
C LEU A 115 -13.54 -1.68 3.68
N LEU A 116 -14.35 -1.93 4.70
CA LEU A 116 -14.81 -3.27 5.07
C LEU A 116 -16.21 -3.55 4.51
N PRO A 117 -16.73 -4.79 4.64
CA PRO A 117 -18.15 -5.06 4.41
C PRO A 117 -19.04 -4.25 5.35
N ASP A 118 -20.33 -4.17 5.02
CA ASP A 118 -21.38 -3.60 5.88
C ASP A 118 -21.13 -2.14 6.32
N ASP A 119 -20.60 -1.33 5.41
CA ASP A 119 -20.29 0.10 5.59
C ASP A 119 -19.31 0.42 6.75
N ALA A 120 -18.54 -0.58 7.21
CA ALA A 120 -17.50 -0.37 8.20
C ALA A 120 -16.16 0.10 7.57
N VAL A 121 -15.34 0.76 8.39
CA VAL A 121 -13.96 1.11 8.06
C VAL A 121 -13.00 0.29 8.92
N GLY A 122 -11.96 -0.23 8.28
CA GLY A 122 -10.88 -0.95 8.90
C GLY A 122 -9.66 -0.06 9.02
N VAL A 123 -9.02 -0.07 10.18
CA VAL A 123 -7.78 0.66 10.44
C VAL A 123 -6.63 -0.34 10.55
N VAL A 124 -5.57 -0.14 9.78
CA VAL A 124 -4.38 -0.99 9.82
C VAL A 124 -3.59 -0.70 11.10
N HIS A 125 -3.48 -1.70 11.96
CA HIS A 125 -2.60 -1.69 13.12
C HIS A 125 -1.34 -2.48 12.77
N GLY A 126 -0.19 -1.81 12.69
CA GLY A 126 1.01 -2.42 12.12
C GLY A 126 1.66 -3.53 12.95
N PHE A 127 1.59 -3.45 14.29
CA PHE A 127 2.29 -4.39 15.18
C PHE A 127 1.64 -4.50 16.58
N PRO A 128 1.14 -5.68 17.01
CA PRO A 128 0.93 -6.89 16.23
C PRO A 128 -0.09 -6.65 15.11
N GLY A 129 0.27 -7.09 13.90
CA GLY A 129 -0.44 -6.83 12.65
C GLY A 129 -1.89 -7.31 12.63
N ARG A 130 -2.84 -6.38 12.47
CA ARG A 130 -4.28 -6.66 12.30
C ARG A 130 -5.00 -5.46 11.68
N ILE A 131 -6.20 -5.69 11.17
CA ILE A 131 -7.17 -4.63 10.88
C ILE A 131 -8.12 -4.52 12.06
N ILE A 132 -8.36 -3.29 12.53
CA ILE A 132 -9.34 -2.96 13.56
C ILE A 132 -10.57 -2.37 12.86
N GLY A 133 -11.70 -3.06 12.89
CA GLY A 133 -12.94 -2.63 12.28
C GLY A 133 -13.76 -1.72 13.20
N ILE A 134 -14.29 -0.64 12.62
CA ILE A 134 -15.19 0.30 13.27
C ILE A 134 -16.34 0.59 12.30
N ASP A 135 -17.58 0.48 12.76
CA ASP A 135 -18.74 0.80 11.92
C ASP A 135 -19.00 2.31 11.83
N THR A 136 -20.00 2.72 11.06
CA THR A 136 -20.35 4.14 10.88
C THR A 136 -20.89 4.83 12.14
N HIS A 137 -21.27 4.06 13.16
CA HIS A 137 -21.74 4.60 14.44
C HIS A 137 -20.60 4.73 15.46
N GLY A 138 -19.40 4.22 15.14
CA GLY A 138 -18.25 4.21 16.04
C GLY A 138 -18.18 2.94 16.89
N ASP A 139 -19.06 1.97 16.67
CA ASP A 139 -19.05 0.71 17.39
C ASP A 139 -18.02 -0.27 16.80
N PRO A 140 -17.38 -1.13 17.63
CA PRO A 140 -16.40 -2.09 17.14
C PRO A 140 -17.02 -3.11 16.17
N ALA A 141 -16.46 -3.21 14.96
CA ALA A 141 -16.89 -4.13 13.91
C ALA A 141 -16.02 -5.40 13.80
N GLY A 142 -15.25 -5.71 14.87
CA GLY A 142 -14.35 -6.86 14.93
C GLY A 142 -12.98 -6.59 14.31
N ASN A 143 -12.10 -7.60 14.36
CA ASN A 143 -10.73 -7.51 13.87
C ASN A 143 -10.46 -8.59 12.81
N VAL A 144 -9.59 -8.28 11.86
CA VAL A 144 -9.04 -9.27 10.90
C VAL A 144 -7.56 -9.42 11.15
N THR A 145 -7.09 -10.65 11.32
CA THR A 145 -5.67 -10.97 11.55
C THR A 145 -5.07 -11.68 10.35
N PHE A 146 -3.78 -11.45 10.10
CA PHE A 146 -3.05 -12.02 8.96
C PHE A 146 -1.87 -12.87 9.44
N GLY A 147 -1.32 -13.71 8.56
CA GLY A 147 -0.04 -14.39 8.79
C GLY A 147 -0.09 -15.69 9.60
N GLY A 148 -1.27 -16.29 9.81
CA GLY A 148 -1.43 -17.59 10.50
C GLY A 148 -1.55 -17.50 12.03
N GLY A 149 -1.78 -18.65 12.67
CA GLY A 149 -2.12 -18.72 14.09
C GLY A 149 -0.95 -18.47 15.06
N ALA A 150 -1.29 -18.33 16.35
CA ALA A 150 -0.35 -18.05 17.42
C ALA A 150 0.68 -19.17 17.65
N GLU A 151 0.37 -20.40 17.22
CA GLU A 151 1.22 -21.58 17.32
C GLU A 151 2.54 -21.46 16.54
N GLN A 152 2.61 -20.57 15.56
CA GLN A 152 3.82 -20.35 14.76
C GLN A 152 4.88 -19.49 15.49
N GLY A 153 4.53 -18.87 16.62
CA GLY A 153 5.42 -17.99 17.38
C GLY A 153 5.80 -16.70 16.65
N GLY A 154 6.47 -15.77 17.33
CA GLY A 154 6.83 -14.46 16.77
C GLY A 154 5.65 -13.50 16.61
N PHE A 155 5.95 -12.31 16.11
CA PHE A 155 4.99 -11.22 15.98
C PHE A 155 4.58 -11.01 14.54
N VAL A 156 3.28 -10.81 14.33
CA VAL A 156 2.73 -10.45 13.02
C VAL A 156 3.00 -8.98 12.74
N ILE A 157 3.36 -8.69 11.49
CA ILE A 157 3.46 -7.34 10.94
C ILE A 157 2.40 -7.22 9.86
N LEU A 158 1.67 -6.10 9.83
CA LEU A 158 0.81 -5.74 8.72
C LEU A 158 1.23 -4.36 8.23
N ARG A 159 1.72 -4.27 7.00
CA ARG A 159 2.15 -2.99 6.43
C ARG A 159 1.03 -2.29 5.71
N ARG A 160 0.35 -3.01 4.81
CA ARG A 160 -0.65 -2.48 3.89
C ARG A 160 -1.70 -3.53 3.56
N CYS A 161 -2.95 -3.13 3.38
CA CYS A 161 -4.03 -4.02 2.98
C CYS A 161 -5.06 -3.33 2.08
N ILE A 162 -5.47 -3.98 1.00
CA ILE A 162 -6.53 -3.51 0.11
C ILE A 162 -7.64 -4.56 0.06
N ARG A 163 -8.89 -4.15 0.22
CA ARG A 163 -10.04 -5.01 -0.06
C ARG A 163 -10.43 -4.89 -1.54
N VAL A 164 -10.55 -6.03 -2.22
CA VAL A 164 -11.09 -6.11 -3.58
C VAL A 164 -12.24 -7.11 -3.59
N GLY A 165 -13.48 -6.63 -3.64
CA GLY A 165 -14.65 -7.51 -3.58
C GLY A 165 -14.69 -8.31 -2.28
N ASP A 166 -14.60 -9.64 -2.39
CA ASP A 166 -14.71 -10.62 -1.31
C ASP A 166 -13.35 -11.13 -0.78
N ARG A 167 -12.28 -10.39 -1.02
CA ARG A 167 -10.91 -10.74 -0.63
C ARG A 167 -10.11 -9.54 -0.17
N TYR A 168 -9.08 -9.80 0.61
CA TYR A 168 -8.01 -8.87 0.89
C TYR A 168 -6.76 -9.22 0.08
N VAL A 169 -5.98 -8.22 -0.27
CA VAL A 169 -4.59 -8.36 -0.69
C VAL A 169 -3.75 -7.60 0.32
N ALA A 170 -2.80 -8.25 0.97
CA ALA A 170 -2.05 -7.63 2.06
C ALA A 170 -0.56 -7.92 1.99
N ASP A 171 0.24 -6.90 2.30
CA ASP A 171 1.66 -7.02 2.67
C ASP A 171 1.74 -7.22 4.18
N ALA A 172 1.96 -8.46 4.57
CA ALA A 172 2.03 -8.89 5.96
C ALA A 172 3.26 -9.75 6.19
N GLY A 173 3.63 -9.98 7.44
CA GLY A 173 4.80 -10.78 7.72
C GLY A 173 4.86 -11.27 9.15
N ARG A 174 5.94 -11.99 9.44
CA ARG A 174 6.25 -12.55 10.74
C ARG A 174 7.68 -12.21 11.11
N MET A 175 7.86 -11.79 12.36
CA MET A 175 9.14 -11.44 12.94
C MET A 175 9.38 -12.31 14.18
N VAL A 176 10.50 -13.03 14.17
CA VAL A 176 10.93 -13.91 15.26
C VAL A 176 12.23 -13.35 15.82
N PHE A 177 12.26 -13.13 17.14
CA PHE A 177 13.42 -12.59 17.84
C PHE A 177 14.12 -13.69 18.64
N ASP A 178 15.41 -13.82 18.44
CA ASP A 178 16.33 -14.53 19.32
C ASP A 178 17.09 -13.50 20.15
N GLN A 179 16.59 -13.24 21.36
CA GLN A 179 17.19 -12.24 22.26
C GLN A 179 18.56 -12.66 22.80
N GLU A 180 18.87 -13.95 22.83
CA GLU A 180 20.15 -14.45 23.37
C GLU A 180 21.30 -14.10 22.42
N ASN A 181 21.11 -14.33 21.12
CA ASN A 181 22.12 -14.07 20.09
C ASN A 181 22.00 -12.69 19.43
N GLY A 182 20.90 -12.00 19.71
CA GLY A 182 20.56 -10.73 19.09
C GLY A 182 20.08 -10.83 17.64
N ASP A 183 19.65 -12.01 17.24
CA ASP A 183 19.18 -12.28 15.89
C ASP A 183 17.69 -11.99 15.74
N MET A 184 17.32 -11.56 14.54
CA MET A 184 15.94 -11.34 14.14
C MET A 184 15.73 -11.94 12.75
N ASP A 185 14.82 -12.90 12.67
CA ASP A 185 14.34 -13.45 11.41
C ASP A 185 13.02 -12.77 11.05
N ARG A 186 12.97 -12.16 9.85
CA ARG A 186 11.78 -11.48 9.32
C ARG A 186 11.39 -12.09 7.99
N THR A 187 10.16 -12.57 7.88
CA THR A 187 9.55 -12.97 6.61
C THR A 187 8.37 -12.06 6.30
N MET A 188 8.43 -11.37 5.18
CA MET A 188 7.32 -10.56 4.63
C MET A 188 6.76 -11.28 3.40
N SER A 189 5.46 -11.16 3.17
CA SER A 189 4.76 -11.68 2.00
C SER A 189 3.66 -10.74 1.54
N LEU A 190 3.49 -10.68 0.22
CA LEU A 190 2.28 -10.19 -0.41
C LEU A 190 1.42 -11.40 -0.76
N ALA A 191 0.19 -11.42 -0.26
CA ALA A 191 -0.71 -12.55 -0.44
C ALA A 191 -2.18 -12.11 -0.55
N VAL A 192 -3.01 -13.02 -1.04
CA VAL A 192 -4.47 -12.88 -1.14
C VAL A 192 -5.12 -13.65 -0.01
N TYR A 193 -6.06 -13.02 0.68
CA TYR A 193 -6.76 -13.58 1.83
C TYR A 193 -8.28 -13.53 1.63
N ASP A 194 -9.00 -14.48 2.22
CA ASP A 194 -10.45 -14.35 2.36
C ASP A 194 -10.82 -13.24 3.39
N LEU A 195 -12.11 -12.91 3.51
CA LEU A 195 -12.56 -11.88 4.45
C LEU A 195 -12.38 -12.25 5.93
N ALA A 196 -12.09 -13.51 6.24
CA ALA A 196 -11.75 -13.97 7.58
C ALA A 196 -10.24 -13.86 7.89
N GLY A 197 -9.42 -13.46 6.91
CA GLY A 197 -7.97 -13.33 7.05
C GLY A 197 -7.18 -14.62 6.79
N ASN A 198 -7.82 -15.65 6.22
CA ASN A 198 -7.11 -16.87 5.84
C ASN A 198 -6.43 -16.68 4.49
N GLU A 199 -5.15 -17.05 4.40
CA GLU A 199 -4.41 -16.99 3.14
C GLU A 199 -4.98 -17.98 2.12
N THR A 200 -5.23 -17.49 0.91
CA THR A 200 -5.79 -18.26 -0.21
C THR A 200 -4.81 -18.39 -1.37
N ALA A 201 -3.90 -17.43 -1.54
CA ALA A 201 -2.83 -17.48 -2.52
C ALA A 201 -1.63 -16.61 -2.11
N LEU A 202 -0.42 -17.11 -2.34
CA LEU A 202 0.82 -16.36 -2.16
C LEU A 202 1.22 -15.68 -3.48
N ILE A 203 1.48 -14.37 -3.47
CA ILE A 203 1.96 -13.61 -4.64
C ILE A 203 3.48 -13.52 -4.64
N ALA A 204 4.07 -13.13 -3.51
CA ALA A 204 5.51 -13.01 -3.34
C ALA A 204 5.89 -13.08 -1.87
N ALA A 205 7.10 -13.52 -1.56
CA ALA A 205 7.65 -13.51 -0.21
C ALA A 205 9.13 -13.16 -0.21
N LYS A 206 9.60 -12.63 0.91
CA LYS A 206 11.00 -12.35 1.17
C LYS A 206 11.30 -12.61 2.64
N SER A 207 12.33 -13.41 2.89
CA SER A 207 12.89 -13.59 4.22
C SER A 207 14.23 -12.88 4.32
N ALA A 208 14.50 -12.30 5.48
CA ALA A 208 15.76 -11.66 5.82
C ALA A 208 16.11 -11.99 7.27
N ARG A 209 17.40 -12.07 7.55
CA ARG A 209 17.93 -12.18 8.91
C ARG A 209 18.83 -10.98 9.16
N SER A 210 18.68 -10.40 10.34
CA SER A 210 19.51 -9.28 10.80
C SER A 210 19.92 -9.51 12.24
N ASN A 211 21.01 -8.87 12.68
CA ASN A 211 21.45 -8.91 14.07
C ASN A 211 21.45 -7.49 14.64
N PHE A 212 20.74 -7.26 15.74
CA PHE A 212 20.66 -5.91 16.33
C PHE A 212 21.89 -5.52 17.16
N ASN A 213 22.83 -6.44 17.38
CA ASN A 213 24.15 -6.12 17.93
C ASN A 213 25.16 -5.68 16.85
N ASP A 214 24.85 -5.88 15.57
CA ASP A 214 25.66 -5.48 14.42
C ASP A 214 24.73 -4.93 13.32
N PRO A 215 24.17 -3.72 13.51
CA PRO A 215 23.13 -3.21 12.64
C PRO A 215 23.71 -2.82 11.27
N VAL A 216 23.24 -3.50 10.24
CA VAL A 216 23.55 -3.22 8.83
C VAL A 216 22.25 -2.92 8.10
N TYR A 217 22.20 -1.81 7.37
CA TYR A 217 21.15 -1.56 6.41
C TYR A 217 21.73 -1.66 5.00
N ASP A 218 21.40 -2.75 4.30
CA ASP A 218 21.78 -2.96 2.91
C ASP A 218 20.56 -2.82 2.01
N GLU A 219 20.47 -1.69 1.30
CA GLU A 219 19.29 -1.35 0.50
C GLU A 219 19.01 -2.41 -0.58
N ARG A 220 20.05 -3.03 -1.14
CA ARG A 220 19.89 -4.11 -2.14
C ARG A 220 19.33 -5.36 -1.49
N ALA A 221 19.84 -5.72 -0.31
CA ALA A 221 19.36 -6.88 0.44
C ALA A 221 17.96 -6.66 1.01
N GLU A 222 17.56 -5.44 1.32
CA GLU A 222 16.24 -5.09 1.86
C GLU A 222 15.15 -4.99 0.79
N PHE A 223 15.51 -4.68 -0.46
CA PHE A 223 14.55 -4.60 -1.56
C PHE A 223 13.68 -5.87 -1.67
N SER A 224 12.37 -5.69 -1.71
CA SER A 224 11.41 -6.76 -1.97
C SER A 224 10.75 -6.53 -3.33
N GLY A 225 10.51 -7.61 -4.07
CA GLY A 225 9.81 -7.53 -5.36
C GLY A 225 8.32 -7.15 -5.27
N PHE A 226 7.88 -6.73 -4.09
CA PHE A 226 6.54 -6.25 -3.77
C PHE A 226 6.63 -4.98 -2.90
N ALA A 227 7.76 -4.24 -2.93
CA ALA A 227 7.87 -2.95 -2.26
C ALA A 227 6.88 -1.92 -2.84
N ALA A 228 6.65 -1.99 -4.16
CA ALA A 228 5.54 -1.33 -4.83
C ALA A 228 4.56 -2.40 -5.34
N TRP A 229 3.29 -2.26 -4.98
CA TRP A 229 2.23 -3.18 -5.41
C TRP A 229 0.86 -2.50 -5.44
N ALA A 230 -0.05 -3.07 -6.22
CA ALA A 230 -1.46 -2.66 -6.28
C ALA A 230 -2.37 -3.87 -6.46
N ALA A 231 -3.64 -3.74 -6.08
CA ALA A 231 -4.68 -4.71 -6.38
C ALA A 231 -5.77 -4.04 -7.24
N GLY A 232 -6.04 -4.61 -8.42
CA GLY A 232 -7.07 -4.11 -9.33
C GLY A 232 -8.47 -4.61 -8.97
N PRO A 233 -9.54 -3.95 -9.45
CA PRO A 233 -10.93 -4.33 -9.18
C PRO A 233 -11.29 -5.73 -9.73
N ASP A 234 -10.54 -6.24 -10.70
CA ASP A 234 -10.67 -7.59 -11.26
C ASP A 234 -10.00 -8.68 -10.40
N GLY A 235 -9.37 -8.31 -9.29
CA GLY A 235 -8.62 -9.21 -8.41
C GLY A 235 -7.19 -9.47 -8.85
N ARG A 236 -6.70 -8.84 -9.92
CA ARG A 236 -5.28 -8.92 -10.29
C ARG A 236 -4.41 -8.20 -9.27
N VAL A 237 -3.23 -8.74 -9.03
CA VAL A 237 -2.20 -8.14 -8.18
C VAL A 237 -1.01 -7.75 -9.03
N TYR A 238 -0.61 -6.48 -8.95
CA TYR A 238 0.50 -5.91 -9.68
C TYR A 238 1.68 -5.71 -8.72
N THR A 239 2.87 -6.13 -9.12
CA THR A 239 4.10 -5.97 -8.31
C THR A 239 5.25 -5.46 -9.16
N ALA A 240 6.19 -4.72 -8.58
CA ALA A 240 7.45 -4.36 -9.21
C ALA A 240 8.60 -5.28 -8.74
N PRO A 241 8.85 -6.43 -9.40
CA PRO A 241 9.79 -7.44 -8.91
C PRO A 241 11.26 -7.06 -9.05
N GLU A 242 11.58 -6.11 -9.92
CA GLU A 242 12.96 -5.73 -10.24
C GLU A 242 13.22 -4.29 -9.77
N ARG A 243 14.25 -4.10 -8.96
CA ARG A 243 14.58 -2.78 -8.42
C ARG A 243 15.05 -1.82 -9.51
N ASP A 244 15.99 -2.27 -10.33
CA ASP A 244 16.76 -1.39 -11.23
C ASP A 244 16.19 -1.39 -12.66
N ALA A 245 15.07 -2.08 -12.90
CA ALA A 245 14.42 -2.20 -14.21
C ALA A 245 12.92 -1.90 -14.09
N TRP A 246 12.36 -1.25 -15.10
CA TRP A 246 10.92 -0.98 -15.16
C TRP A 246 10.21 -2.27 -15.61
N VAL A 247 9.77 -3.04 -14.61
CA VAL A 247 9.08 -4.31 -14.80
C VAL A 247 7.89 -4.37 -13.84
N ILE A 248 6.72 -4.67 -14.38
CA ILE A 248 5.52 -4.97 -13.60
C ILE A 248 5.13 -6.42 -13.86
N ARG A 249 5.07 -7.22 -12.79
CA ARG A 249 4.49 -8.57 -12.84
C ARG A 249 3.02 -8.50 -12.44
N VAL A 250 2.18 -9.18 -13.20
CA VAL A 250 0.74 -9.25 -13.01
C VAL A 250 0.36 -10.68 -12.62
N CYS A 251 -0.21 -10.84 -11.44
CA CYS A 251 -0.73 -12.12 -10.95
C CYS A 251 -2.25 -12.11 -10.88
N GLY A 252 -2.86 -13.27 -11.06
CA GLY A 252 -4.27 -13.50 -10.73
C GLY A 252 -4.50 -13.58 -9.23
N PRO A 253 -5.77 -13.57 -8.78
CA PRO A 253 -6.11 -13.73 -7.36
C PRO A 253 -5.75 -15.12 -6.80
N ASP A 254 -5.47 -16.09 -7.67
CA ASP A 254 -4.96 -17.43 -7.34
C ASP A 254 -3.43 -17.48 -7.22
N GLY A 255 -2.74 -16.35 -7.42
CA GLY A 255 -1.28 -16.23 -7.42
C GLY A 255 -0.60 -16.67 -8.71
N ALA A 256 -1.34 -17.13 -9.72
CA ALA A 256 -0.78 -17.48 -11.01
C ALA A 256 -0.29 -16.22 -11.74
N GLU A 257 0.93 -16.25 -12.27
CA GLU A 257 1.42 -15.15 -13.12
C GLU A 257 0.66 -15.14 -14.45
N LEU A 258 0.05 -14.00 -14.76
CA LEU A 258 -0.73 -13.77 -15.99
C LEU A 258 0.11 -13.06 -17.04
N ALA A 259 0.91 -12.07 -16.62
CA ALA A 259 1.74 -11.29 -17.52
C ALA A 259 2.94 -10.66 -16.81
N THR A 260 3.94 -10.31 -17.62
CA THR A 260 5.04 -9.42 -17.25
C THR A 260 5.08 -8.27 -18.26
N TRP A 261 5.04 -7.04 -17.76
CA TRP A 261 5.08 -5.80 -18.53
C TRP A 261 6.43 -5.14 -18.36
N ARG A 262 7.04 -4.71 -19.46
CA ARG A 262 8.40 -4.15 -19.48
C ARG A 262 8.46 -2.88 -20.29
N ARG A 263 9.28 -1.93 -19.83
CA ARG A 263 9.52 -0.67 -20.53
C ARG A 263 11.03 -0.37 -20.53
N PRO A 264 11.62 0.09 -21.64
CA PRO A 264 12.98 0.61 -21.62
C PRO A 264 13.07 1.79 -20.65
N PHE A 265 13.95 1.69 -19.65
CA PHE A 265 14.03 2.68 -18.57
C PHE A 265 15.44 2.81 -18.04
N THR A 266 15.80 4.02 -17.60
CA THR A 266 17.06 4.29 -16.90
C THR A 266 16.73 4.86 -15.52
N PRO A 267 17.05 4.14 -14.44
CA PRO A 267 16.90 4.65 -13.09
C PRO A 267 17.61 5.97 -12.86
N ARG A 268 16.97 6.86 -12.11
CA ARG A 268 17.55 8.13 -11.69
C ARG A 268 18.76 7.87 -10.78
N ARG A 269 19.84 8.63 -10.98
CA ARG A 269 20.98 8.63 -10.06
C ARG A 269 20.74 9.59 -8.91
N ARG A 270 21.06 9.14 -7.70
CA ARG A 270 21.02 9.93 -6.49
C ARG A 270 22.28 10.78 -6.34
N THR A 271 22.11 11.93 -5.72
CA THR A 271 23.16 12.78 -5.18
C THR A 271 23.68 12.20 -3.86
N ALA A 272 24.82 12.72 -3.37
CA ALA A 272 25.33 12.32 -2.07
C ALA A 272 24.35 12.64 -0.92
N ALA A 273 23.73 13.83 -0.95
CA ALA A 273 22.78 14.25 0.07
C ALA A 273 21.54 13.34 0.14
N GLU A 274 21.02 12.89 -1.00
CA GLU A 274 19.90 11.94 -1.03
C GLU A 274 20.30 10.56 -0.50
N LYS A 275 21.55 10.14 -0.70
CA LYS A 275 22.04 8.89 -0.12
C LYS A 275 22.19 8.99 1.40
N ASP A 276 22.68 10.13 1.89
CA ASP A 276 22.81 10.39 3.32
C ASP A 276 21.43 10.44 4.00
N ASP A 277 20.45 11.08 3.38
CA ASP A 277 19.06 11.14 3.86
C ASP A 277 18.45 9.74 4.03
N VAL A 278 18.56 8.88 3.00
CA VAL A 278 18.11 7.48 3.07
C VAL A 278 18.79 6.71 4.20
N GLY A 279 20.10 6.93 4.42
CA GLY A 279 20.85 6.26 5.50
C GLY A 279 20.48 6.75 6.90
N SER A 280 20.04 8.00 7.03
CA SER A 280 19.76 8.64 8.33
C SER A 280 18.47 8.15 9.00
N GLY A 281 17.56 7.53 8.23
CA GLY A 281 16.27 7.03 8.72
C GLY A 281 16.36 5.76 9.59
N PHE A 282 17.53 5.13 9.69
CA PHE A 282 17.71 3.85 10.37
C PHE A 282 18.50 4.03 11.67
N ASN A 283 17.90 4.70 12.66
CA ASN A 283 18.49 4.80 13.99
C ASN A 283 18.11 3.58 14.85
N VAL A 284 19.09 2.75 15.21
CA VAL A 284 18.87 1.63 16.13
C VAL A 284 19.31 2.05 17.52
N ARG A 285 18.37 2.09 18.46
CA ARG A 285 18.67 2.36 19.87
C ARG A 285 18.69 1.06 20.66
N ALA A 286 19.85 0.69 21.20
CA ALA A 286 20.01 -0.47 22.05
C ALA A 286 20.57 -0.07 23.42
N ASN A 287 19.96 -0.54 24.51
CA ASN A 287 20.39 -0.24 25.88
C ASN A 287 20.57 1.27 26.17
N GLY A 288 19.72 2.11 25.58
CA GLY A 288 19.75 3.57 25.76
C GLY A 288 20.81 4.32 24.93
N ARG A 289 21.60 3.62 24.10
CA ARG A 289 22.60 4.21 23.19
C ARG A 289 22.17 4.08 21.74
N ASP A 290 22.49 5.07 20.94
CA ASP A 290 22.34 5.00 19.49
C ASP A 290 23.51 4.18 18.93
N LEU A 291 23.18 3.16 18.13
CA LEU A 291 24.15 2.35 17.42
C LEU A 291 24.38 2.95 16.04
N GLU A 292 25.65 3.04 15.65
CA GLU A 292 26.01 3.38 14.28
C GLU A 292 25.60 2.22 13.36
N VAL A 293 24.86 2.53 12.30
CA VAL A 293 24.38 1.54 11.32
C VAL A 293 25.27 1.58 10.09
N ASP A 294 25.78 0.43 9.66
CA ASP A 294 26.47 0.29 8.37
C ASP A 294 25.45 0.43 7.23
N ASN A 295 25.34 1.65 6.68
CA ASN A 295 24.41 2.00 5.63
C ASN A 295 25.02 1.78 4.24
N ARG A 296 24.54 0.76 3.52
CA ARG A 296 24.92 0.45 2.14
C ARG A 296 23.84 0.90 1.18
N ILE A 297 23.90 2.18 0.83
CA ILE A 297 22.91 2.85 -0.02
C ILE A 297 23.35 2.82 -1.48
N LEU A 298 22.43 2.42 -2.36
CA LEU A 298 22.67 2.32 -3.79
C LEU A 298 22.65 3.70 -4.47
N ASP A 299 23.35 3.80 -5.61
CA ASP A 299 23.53 5.05 -6.35
C ASP A 299 22.30 5.48 -7.15
N THR A 300 21.29 4.63 -7.29
CA THR A 300 20.09 4.90 -8.09
C THR A 300 18.82 4.62 -7.29
N ASP A 301 17.75 5.35 -7.60
CA ASP A 301 16.41 5.00 -7.11
C ASP A 301 15.90 3.68 -7.73
N PRO A 302 14.93 3.00 -7.08
CA PRO A 302 14.14 1.98 -7.75
C PRO A 302 13.47 2.54 -9.00
N ALA A 303 13.36 1.72 -10.05
CA ALA A 303 12.78 2.12 -11.32
C ALA A 303 11.29 2.49 -11.18
N ILE A 304 10.55 1.69 -10.42
CA ILE A 304 9.15 1.94 -10.08
C ILE A 304 9.07 2.27 -8.58
N MET A 305 8.47 3.41 -8.28
CA MET A 305 8.33 3.91 -6.91
C MET A 305 7.00 3.51 -6.29
N ASN A 306 5.91 3.58 -7.06
CA ASN A 306 4.59 3.20 -6.57
C ASN A 306 3.68 2.66 -7.68
N LEU A 307 2.72 1.83 -7.27
CA LEU A 307 1.66 1.29 -8.10
C LEU A 307 0.31 1.53 -7.40
N THR A 308 -0.67 2.06 -8.13
CA THR A 308 -2.05 2.18 -7.65
C THR A 308 -3.03 1.85 -8.76
N ALA A 309 -4.05 1.04 -8.47
CA ALA A 309 -5.10 0.71 -9.44
C ALA A 309 -6.35 1.56 -9.19
N GLY A 310 -6.93 2.09 -10.26
CA GLY A 310 -8.23 2.75 -10.24
C GLY A 310 -9.40 1.75 -10.30
N PRO A 311 -10.63 2.18 -9.96
CA PRO A 311 -11.84 1.37 -10.09
C PRO A 311 -12.20 1.06 -11.55
N ASP A 312 -11.66 1.82 -12.52
CA ASP A 312 -11.76 1.57 -13.95
C ASP A 312 -10.79 0.47 -14.45
N GLY A 313 -9.98 -0.08 -13.55
CA GLY A 313 -8.98 -1.11 -13.85
C GLY A 313 -7.68 -0.57 -14.41
N ARG A 314 -7.53 0.74 -14.60
CA ARG A 314 -6.25 1.34 -15.01
C ARG A 314 -5.24 1.27 -13.87
N LEU A 315 -3.98 1.13 -14.24
CA LEU A 315 -2.86 1.16 -13.30
C LEU A 315 -2.10 2.47 -13.47
N TYR A 316 -1.92 3.18 -12.36
CA TYR A 316 -1.18 4.42 -12.25
C TYR A 316 0.17 4.10 -11.63
N VAL A 317 1.24 4.42 -12.36
CA VAL A 317 2.62 4.10 -12.00
C VAL A 317 3.39 5.39 -11.80
N THR A 318 4.11 5.51 -10.68
CA THR A 318 5.13 6.55 -10.52
C THR A 318 6.52 5.91 -10.63
N ASP A 319 7.38 6.51 -11.43
CA ASP A 319 8.75 6.03 -11.63
C ASP A 319 9.77 6.88 -10.84
N ALA A 320 11.05 6.49 -10.94
CA ALA A 320 12.17 7.16 -10.26
C ALA A 320 12.27 8.68 -10.49
N HIS A 321 11.70 9.19 -11.59
CA HIS A 321 11.73 10.61 -11.96
C HIS A 321 10.45 11.35 -11.55
N ASP A 322 9.43 10.64 -11.05
CA ASP A 322 8.10 11.18 -10.73
C ASP A 322 7.86 11.35 -9.23
N THR A 323 8.91 11.26 -8.41
CA THR A 323 8.79 11.58 -6.98
C THR A 323 8.48 13.07 -6.82
N ARG A 324 7.58 13.42 -5.88
CA ARG A 324 7.11 14.80 -5.65
C ARG A 324 8.24 15.83 -5.52
N ALA A 325 9.37 15.44 -4.92
CA ALA A 325 10.52 16.31 -4.71
C ALA A 325 11.30 16.64 -6.00
N HIS A 326 11.08 15.90 -7.08
CA HIS A 326 11.73 16.09 -8.38
C HIS A 326 10.79 16.69 -9.44
N LEU A 327 9.49 16.78 -9.13
CA LEU A 327 8.52 17.36 -10.05
C LEU A 327 8.63 18.90 -10.08
N PRO A 328 8.30 19.55 -11.22
CA PRO A 328 8.27 21.01 -11.29
C PRO A 328 7.30 21.61 -10.27
N ALA A 329 7.63 22.80 -9.76
CA ALA A 329 6.77 23.54 -8.83
C ALA A 329 5.31 23.63 -9.32
N GLY A 330 4.35 23.42 -8.42
CA GLY A 330 2.91 23.39 -8.74
C GLY A 330 2.42 22.06 -9.33
N THR A 331 3.29 21.06 -9.50
CA THR A 331 2.92 19.70 -9.92
C THR A 331 2.66 18.85 -8.68
N ALA A 332 1.45 18.31 -8.55
CA ALA A 332 1.06 17.45 -7.45
C ALA A 332 1.50 15.99 -7.66
N ALA A 333 1.39 15.48 -8.89
CA ALA A 333 1.84 14.14 -9.25
C ALA A 333 2.06 14.00 -10.77
N ARG A 334 2.81 12.97 -11.16
CA ARG A 334 2.87 12.48 -12.53
C ARG A 334 2.76 10.96 -12.53
N TYR A 335 1.98 10.41 -13.46
CA TYR A 335 1.75 8.98 -13.59
C TYR A 335 1.93 8.52 -15.03
N ASP A 336 2.61 7.40 -15.23
CA ASP A 336 2.36 6.53 -16.37
C ASP A 336 1.02 5.82 -16.14
N VAL A 337 0.08 5.96 -17.08
CA VAL A 337 -1.26 5.35 -16.99
C VAL A 337 -1.36 4.19 -17.95
N LEU A 338 -1.59 3.00 -17.40
CA LEU A 338 -1.68 1.74 -18.12
C LEU A 338 -3.13 1.28 -18.20
N ALA A 339 -3.53 0.76 -19.36
CA ALA A 339 -4.79 0.05 -19.53
C ALA A 339 -4.75 -1.34 -18.86
N PRO A 340 -5.91 -1.97 -18.57
CA PRO A 340 -5.97 -3.28 -17.93
C PRO A 340 -5.29 -4.43 -18.71
N ASP A 341 -4.96 -4.23 -19.98
CA ASP A 341 -4.25 -5.19 -20.83
C ASP A 341 -2.73 -4.96 -20.87
N GLY A 342 -2.23 -3.91 -20.21
CA GLY A 342 -0.81 -3.54 -20.14
C GLY A 342 -0.37 -2.49 -21.17
N ALA A 343 -1.27 -1.96 -21.98
CA ALA A 343 -0.92 -0.88 -22.90
C ALA A 343 -0.66 0.44 -22.14
N LEU A 344 0.47 1.11 -22.44
CA LEU A 344 0.70 2.49 -22.00
C LEU A 344 -0.25 3.43 -22.74
N VAL A 345 -1.13 4.10 -21.99
CA VAL A 345 -2.17 4.99 -22.53
C VAL A 345 -1.66 6.41 -22.63
N GLU A 346 -1.10 6.93 -21.54
CA GLU A 346 -0.63 8.31 -21.45
C GLU A 346 0.31 8.48 -20.25
N GLU A 347 1.04 9.60 -20.27
CA GLU A 347 1.62 10.20 -19.07
C GLU A 347 0.67 11.32 -18.60
N LEU A 348 0.13 11.17 -17.39
CA LEU A 348 -0.78 12.10 -16.76
C LEU A 348 -0.05 12.95 -15.73
N THR A 349 -0.02 14.26 -15.92
CA THR A 349 0.48 15.23 -14.93
C THR A 349 -0.70 15.91 -14.23
N LEU A 350 -0.69 15.91 -12.91
CA LEU A 350 -1.66 16.61 -12.08
C LEU A 350 -1.02 17.87 -11.49
N THR A 351 -1.70 19.01 -11.62
CA THR A 351 -1.25 20.29 -11.06
C THR A 351 -2.25 20.80 -10.03
N PHE A 352 -1.77 21.42 -8.96
CA PHE A 352 -2.62 22.04 -7.96
C PHE A 352 -2.03 23.40 -7.52
N PRO A 353 -2.82 24.49 -7.47
CA PRO A 353 -2.30 25.81 -7.15
C PRO A 353 -1.52 25.85 -5.84
N GLY A 354 -0.29 26.37 -5.89
CA GLY A 354 0.57 26.50 -4.72
C GLY A 354 1.04 25.18 -4.11
N PHE A 355 0.90 24.04 -4.80
CA PHE A 355 1.42 22.76 -4.31
C PHE A 355 2.94 22.79 -4.18
N ASP A 356 3.44 22.45 -3.00
CA ASP A 356 4.86 22.35 -2.69
C ASP A 356 5.23 20.87 -2.50
N GLY A 357 5.91 20.28 -3.47
CA GLY A 357 6.33 18.87 -3.43
C GLY A 357 7.32 18.52 -2.33
N THR A 358 7.88 19.51 -1.62
CA THR A 358 8.76 19.29 -0.46
C THR A 358 8.05 19.35 0.88
N ARG A 359 6.80 19.83 0.91
CA ARG A 359 6.02 20.00 2.15
C ARG A 359 4.67 19.29 2.12
N ASP A 360 4.05 19.23 0.96
CA ASP A 360 2.71 18.72 0.78
C ASP A 360 2.73 17.24 0.38
N ALA A 361 1.60 16.56 0.59
CA ALA A 361 1.37 15.20 0.13
C ALA A 361 0.10 15.13 -0.73
N LEU A 362 0.05 14.16 -1.64
CA LEU A 362 -1.13 13.83 -2.42
C LEU A 362 -1.48 12.35 -2.19
N LEU A 363 -2.67 12.10 -1.65
CA LEU A 363 -3.23 10.77 -1.49
C LEU A 363 -4.17 10.47 -2.66
N PHE A 364 -3.95 9.33 -3.31
CA PHE A 364 -4.82 8.81 -4.37
C PHE A 364 -6.08 8.18 -3.75
N LEU A 365 -7.27 8.51 -4.25
CA LEU A 365 -8.51 7.85 -3.83
C LEU A 365 -9.03 6.87 -4.89
N ASP A 366 -9.36 7.38 -6.08
CA ASP A 366 -10.11 6.60 -7.08
C ASP A 366 -9.75 6.91 -8.54
N GLY A 367 -8.63 7.59 -8.80
CA GLY A 367 -8.18 7.96 -10.15
C GLY A 367 -8.86 9.21 -10.72
N GLU A 368 -9.91 9.71 -10.07
CA GLU A 368 -10.52 11.02 -10.35
C GLU A 368 -10.38 11.99 -9.17
N HIS A 369 -10.42 11.48 -7.94
CA HIS A 369 -10.39 12.22 -6.69
C HIS A 369 -9.12 11.91 -5.90
N PHE A 370 -8.66 12.93 -5.18
CA PHE A 370 -7.42 12.92 -4.41
C PHE A 370 -7.59 13.75 -3.14
N VAL A 371 -6.71 13.53 -2.17
CA VAL A 371 -6.58 14.41 -1.00
C VAL A 371 -5.21 15.05 -1.02
N VAL A 372 -5.17 16.39 -1.05
CA VAL A 372 -3.96 17.17 -0.81
C VAL A 372 -3.84 17.42 0.68
N ILE A 373 -2.72 17.05 1.27
CA ILE A 373 -2.38 17.40 2.65
C ILE A 373 -1.33 18.50 2.60
N ARG A 374 -1.70 19.69 3.07
CA ARG A 374 -0.78 20.83 3.17
C ARG A 374 0.10 20.69 4.39
N ASN A 375 1.38 21.03 4.25
CA ASN A 375 2.35 20.98 5.34
C ASN A 375 2.50 19.59 6.02
N PHE A 376 2.34 18.52 5.24
CA PHE A 376 2.49 17.14 5.71
C PHE A 376 3.88 16.88 6.32
N GLU A 377 4.96 17.32 5.68
CA GLU A 377 6.33 17.10 6.19
C GLU A 377 6.58 17.83 7.51
N GLY A 378 6.12 19.09 7.61
CA GLY A 378 6.26 19.88 8.84
C GLY A 378 5.50 19.27 10.01
N ALA A 379 4.27 18.80 9.76
CA ALA A 379 3.45 18.12 10.77
C ALA A 379 4.07 16.78 11.20
N THR A 380 4.59 16.00 10.25
CA THR A 380 5.26 14.72 10.54
C THR A 380 6.53 14.93 11.36
N ALA A 381 7.39 15.86 10.97
CA ALA A 381 8.60 16.20 11.71
C ALA A 381 8.31 16.76 13.13
N ALA A 382 7.16 17.44 13.31
CA ALA A 382 6.73 17.89 14.64
C ALA A 382 6.25 16.73 15.53
N MET A 383 5.55 15.75 14.95
CA MET A 383 5.09 14.55 15.66
C MET A 383 6.25 13.63 16.06
N GLU A 384 7.31 13.54 15.25
CA GLU A 384 8.46 12.64 15.50
C GLU A 384 9.49 13.21 16.49
N ARG A 385 9.41 14.50 16.84
CA ARG A 385 10.33 15.15 17.78
C ARG A 385 10.22 14.58 19.20
N ALA A 386 11.38 14.43 19.85
CA ALA A 386 11.42 14.00 21.25
C ALA A 386 10.95 15.13 22.20
N PRO A 387 10.40 14.80 23.37
CA PRO A 387 10.04 15.81 24.37
C PRO A 387 11.28 16.61 24.81
N GLY A 388 11.30 17.92 24.51
CA GLY A 388 12.36 18.85 24.94
C GLY A 388 13.35 19.29 23.86
N GLU A 389 13.19 18.89 22.60
CA GLU A 389 13.94 19.44 21.47
C GLU A 389 13.27 20.76 20.99
N GLU A 390 13.95 21.89 21.19
CA GLU A 390 13.53 23.19 20.64
C GLU A 390 13.81 23.28 19.14
N SER A 391 12.90 23.90 18.38
CA SER A 391 13.07 24.14 16.96
C SER A 391 14.24 25.11 16.70
N ALA A 392 15.10 24.77 15.74
CA ALA A 392 16.12 25.70 15.23
C ALA A 392 15.53 26.80 14.33
N GLU A 393 14.24 26.71 14.00
CA GLU A 393 13.49 27.76 13.31
C GLU A 393 12.92 28.74 14.32
N ASP A 394 13.42 29.98 14.24
CA ASP A 394 13.01 31.16 15.00
C ASP A 394 11.48 31.29 15.09
N GLY A 395 10.90 31.21 16.30
CA GLY A 395 9.68 31.92 16.75
C GLY A 395 8.43 31.94 15.87
N GLN A 396 8.37 31.19 14.77
CA GLN A 396 7.27 31.16 13.82
C GLN A 396 6.39 29.97 14.19
N GLU A 397 5.14 30.25 14.52
CA GLU A 397 4.12 29.23 14.75
C GLU A 397 4.06 28.32 13.51
N ALA A 398 4.24 27.02 13.71
CA ALA A 398 4.22 26.06 12.60
C ALA A 398 2.85 26.18 11.91
N ALA A 399 2.86 26.35 10.59
CA ALA A 399 1.62 26.45 9.82
C ALA A 399 0.74 25.21 10.12
N PRO A 400 -0.57 25.38 10.39
CA PRO A 400 -1.45 24.25 10.64
C PRO A 400 -1.51 23.32 9.43
N LEU A 401 -1.74 22.03 9.69
CA LEU A 401 -1.99 21.06 8.63
C LEU A 401 -3.40 21.30 8.07
N GLU A 402 -3.51 21.33 6.75
CA GLU A 402 -4.80 21.45 6.06
C GLU A 402 -5.02 20.24 5.17
N VAL A 403 -6.28 19.84 5.02
CA VAL A 403 -6.69 18.75 4.13
C VAL A 403 -7.60 19.33 3.07
N VAL A 404 -7.31 19.06 1.79
CA VAL A 404 -8.13 19.51 0.66
C VAL A 404 -8.50 18.32 -0.19
N CYS A 405 -9.80 18.03 -0.28
CA CYS A 405 -10.28 17.09 -1.28
C CYS A 405 -10.37 17.78 -2.63
N VAL A 406 -9.79 17.14 -3.64
CA VAL A 406 -9.68 17.69 -4.98
C VAL A 406 -10.10 16.64 -6.01
N LYS A 407 -10.61 17.11 -7.14
CA LYS A 407 -10.99 16.29 -8.28
C LYS A 407 -10.25 16.74 -9.53
N MET A 408 -9.95 15.83 -10.45
CA MET A 408 -9.49 16.18 -11.80
C MET A 408 -10.47 17.15 -12.48
N GLY A 409 -9.95 18.29 -12.96
CA GLY A 409 -10.68 19.21 -13.81
C GLY A 409 -11.08 18.54 -15.14
N GLY A 410 -12.28 18.89 -15.62
CA GLY A 410 -12.83 18.39 -16.89
C GLY A 410 -12.18 18.97 -18.13
#